data_AF-A0A7G8FVJ1-F1
#
_entry.id   AF-A0A7G8FVJ1-F1
#
_cell.length_a   1.000
_cell.length_b   1.000
_cell.length_c   1.000
_cell.angle_alpha   90.00
_cell.angle_beta   90.00
_cell.angle_gamma   90.00
#
_symmetry.space_group_name_H-M   'P 1'
#
loop_
_entity.id
_entity.type
_entity.pdbx_description
1 polymer ?
#
loop_
_entity_poly.entity_id
_entity_poly.type
_entity_poly.pdbx_seq_one_letter_code
_entity_poly.pdbx_strand_id
1 'polypeptide(L)' 'MRTPLPERYVLRHRGSGQYLRVNDQSQQIEAIESPESAWNFHSHEGAITHALWIGEVHGQTPDVVKMR' A
#
# COMPACT_ATOMS: atom_id res chain seq x y z
N MET A 1 -6.35 21.09 21.19
CA MET A 1 -6.64 20.89 19.75
C MET A 1 -6.13 19.50 19.38
N ARG A 2 -7.00 18.56 18.98
CA ARG A 2 -6.56 17.26 18.45
C ARG A 2 -6.26 17.50 16.98
N THR A 3 -4.99 17.51 16.61
CA THR A 3 -4.59 17.46 15.21
C THR A 3 -5.25 16.22 14.60
N PRO A 4 -6.03 16.34 13.50
CA PRO A 4 -6.50 15.15 12.80
C PRO A 4 -5.27 14.34 12.40
N LEU A 5 -5.26 13.05 12.76
CA LEU A 5 -4.25 12.14 12.27
C LEU A 5 -4.33 12.15 10.73
N PRO A 6 -3.20 12.27 10.02
CA PRO A 6 -3.22 12.22 8.57
C PRO A 6 -3.80 10.89 8.13
N GLU A 7 -4.71 10.93 7.16
CA GLU A 7 -5.25 9.71 6.58
C GLU A 7 -4.12 8.89 5.97
N ARG A 8 -4.07 7.61 6.30
CA ARG A 8 -3.02 6.71 5.84
C ARG A 8 -3.68 5.51 5.18
N TYR A 9 -3.23 5.21 3.97
CA TYR A 9 -3.66 4.05 3.19
C TYR A 9 -2.44 3.21 2.86
N VAL A 10 -2.62 1.90 2.81
CA VAL A 10 -1.57 0.93 2.44
C VAL A 10 -2.13 -0.05 1.42
N LEU A 11 -1.24 -0.73 0.70
CA LEU A 11 -1.63 -1.75 -0.26
C LEU A 11 -1.45 -3.14 0.36
N ARG A 12 -2.43 -4.01 0.14
CA ARG A 12 -2.45 -5.38 0.64
C ARG A 12 -2.60 -6.37 -0.51
N HIS A 13 -1.71 -7.34 -0.57
CA HIS A 13 -1.79 -8.42 -1.54
C HIS A 13 -3.05 -9.27 -1.30
N ARG A 14 -3.90 -9.38 -2.32
CA ARG A 14 -5.24 -9.98 -2.21
C ARG A 14 -5.19 -11.47 -1.86
N GLY A 15 -4.18 -12.21 -2.34
CA GLY A 15 -4.06 -13.66 -2.10
C GLY A 15 -3.42 -14.02 -0.77
N SER A 16 -2.34 -13.35 -0.39
CA SER A 16 -1.56 -13.68 0.83
C SER A 16 -1.96 -12.87 2.06
N GLY A 17 -2.70 -11.77 1.87
CA GLY A 17 -3.06 -10.86 2.95
C GLY A 17 -1.87 -10.09 3.52
N GLN A 18 -0.69 -10.16 2.91
CA GLN A 18 0.50 -9.39 3.26
C GLN A 18 0.41 -7.97 2.70
N TYR A 19 1.10 -7.03 3.31
CA TYR A 19 1.19 -5.66 2.84
C TYR A 19 2.31 -5.50 1.82
N LEU A 20 2.16 -4.55 0.91
CA LEU A 20 3.19 -4.26 -0.08
C LEU A 20 4.07 -3.10 0.39
N ARG A 21 5.38 -3.25 0.24
CA ARG A 21 6.35 -2.18 0.37
C ARG A 21 7.18 -2.06 -0.90
N VAL A 22 7.80 -0.91 -1.10
CA VAL A 22 8.88 -0.75 -2.07
C VAL A 22 10.19 -0.85 -1.31
N ASN A 23 11.06 -1.76 -1.72
CA ASN A 23 12.41 -1.88 -1.17
C ASN A 23 13.25 -0.67 -1.62
N ASP A 24 13.85 0.04 -0.68
CA ASP A 24 14.64 1.25 -0.96
C ASP A 24 15.91 0.96 -1.79
N GLN A 25 16.51 -0.22 -1.60
CA GLN A 25 17.75 -0.61 -2.28
C GLN A 25 17.48 -1.17 -3.67
N SER A 26 16.48 -2.04 -3.81
CA SER A 26 16.20 -2.75 -5.07
C SER A 26 15.12 -2.06 -5.91
N GLN A 27 14.39 -1.10 -5.35
CA GLN A 27 13.22 -0.46 -5.95
C GLN A 27 12.12 -1.44 -6.39
N GLN A 28 12.12 -2.64 -5.79
CA GLN A 28 11.16 -3.71 -6.10
C GLN A 28 10.03 -3.73 -5.08
N ILE A 29 8.87 -4.20 -5.52
CA ILE A 29 7.72 -4.41 -4.64
C ILE A 29 7.91 -5.72 -3.89
N GLU A 30 7.85 -5.67 -2.57
CA GLU A 30 7.98 -6.81 -1.68
C GLU A 30 6.74 -6.97 -0.80
N ALA A 31 6.37 -8.21 -0.51
CA ALA A 31 5.30 -8.53 0.43
C ALA A 31 5.86 -8.66 1.85
N ILE A 32 5.24 -7.97 2.81
CA ILE A 32 5.64 -7.93 4.21
C ILE A 32 4.43 -8.14 5.12
N GLU A 33 4.67 -8.60 6.35
CA GLU A 33 3.60 -8.85 7.32
C GLU A 33 3.19 -7.58 8.08
N SER A 34 4.12 -6.64 8.26
CA SER A 34 3.87 -5.42 9.04
C SER A 34 3.26 -4.31 8.18
N PRO A 35 2.08 -3.78 8.53
CA PRO A 35 1.52 -2.61 7.85
C PRO A 35 2.34 -1.33 8.12
N GLU A 36 3.13 -1.28 9.20
CA GLU A 36 3.92 -0.10 9.59
C GLU A 36 5.06 0.19 8.61
N SER A 37 5.66 -0.86 8.07
CA SER A 37 6.72 -0.75 7.05
C SER A 37 6.18 -0.82 5.62
N ALA A 38 4.85 -0.81 5.45
CA ALA A 38 4.22 -0.86 4.13
C ALA A 38 4.33 0.48 3.41
N TRP A 39 4.11 0.46 2.11
CA TRP A 39 4.01 1.68 1.33
C TRP A 39 2.80 2.50 1.77
N ASN A 40 3.06 3.67 2.34
CA ASN A 40 2.06 4.56 2.90
C ASN A 40 1.63 5.64 1.89
N PHE A 41 0.33 5.82 1.77
CA PHE A 41 -0.31 6.84 0.94
C PHE A 41 -1.12 7.77 1.84
N HIS A 42 -0.97 9.08 1.62
CA HIS A 42 -1.70 10.11 2.38
C HIS A 42 -3.06 10.46 1.78
N SER A 43 -3.42 9.84 0.65
CA SER A 43 -4.71 10.01 -0.02
C SER A 43 -5.21 8.67 -0.53
N HIS A 44 -6.53 8.47 -0.47
CA HIS A 44 -7.20 7.29 -1.00
C HIS A 44 -6.98 7.17 -2.52
N GLU A 45 -7.11 8.28 -3.24
CA GLU A 45 -6.93 8.32 -4.71
C GLU A 45 -5.50 7.92 -5.09
N GLY A 46 -4.51 8.41 -4.34
CA GLY A 46 -3.11 8.04 -4.56
C GLY A 46 -2.87 6.54 -4.39
N ALA A 47 -3.49 5.93 -3.38
CA ALA A 47 -3.39 4.48 -3.16
C ALA A 47 -4.09 3.68 -4.27
N ILE A 48 -5.28 4.11 -4.72
CA ILE A 48 -6.03 3.45 -5.80
C ILE A 48 -5.25 3.49 -7.10
N THR A 49 -4.70 4.64 -7.48
CA THR A 49 -3.88 4.77 -8.70
C THR A 49 -2.71 3.78 -8.70
N HIS A 50 -1.99 3.67 -7.58
CA HIS A 50 -0.87 2.73 -7.48
C HIS A 50 -1.32 1.27 -7.46
N ALA A 51 -2.44 0.95 -6.81
CA ALA A 51 -3.01 -0.39 -6.86
C ALA A 51 -3.32 -0.80 -8.31
N LEU A 52 -3.92 0.10 -9.10
CA LEU A 52 -4.23 -0.15 -10.50
C LEU A 52 -2.96 -0.38 -11.32
N TRP A 53 -1.94 0.48 -11.20
CA TRP A 53 -0.66 0.30 -11.89
C TRP A 53 0.01 -1.04 -11.56
N ILE A 54 0.00 -1.43 -10.28
CA ILE A 54 0.52 -2.74 -9.86
C ILE A 54 -0.29 -3.87 -10.49
N GLY A 55 -1.62 -3.73 -10.56
CA GLY A 55 -2.48 -4.70 -11.24
C GLY A 55 -2.21 -4.82 -12.73
N GLU A 56 -1.94 -3.70 -13.42
CA GLU A 56 -1.59 -3.69 -14.84
C GLU A 56 -0.23 -4.35 -15.11
N VAL A 57 0.77 -4.13 -14.25
CA VAL A 57 2.12 -4.67 -14.43
C VAL A 57 2.25 -6.12 -13.96
N HIS A 58 1.63 -6.48 -12.83
CA HIS A 58 1.78 -7.78 -12.17
C HIS A 58 0.57 -8.71 -12.36
N GLY A 59 -0.49 -8.27 -13.03
CA GLY A 59 -1.71 -9.05 -13.28
C GLY A 59 -2.62 -9.23 -12.07
N GLN A 60 -2.28 -8.65 -10.91
CA GLN A 60 -3.10 -8.72 -9.71
C GLN A 60 -3.15 -7.37 -8.98
N THR A 61 -4.33 -6.75 -8.97
CA THR A 61 -4.58 -5.50 -8.23
C THR A 61 -4.60 -5.78 -6.73
N PRO A 62 -3.73 -5.15 -5.93
CA PRO A 62 -3.78 -5.22 -4.47
C PRO A 62 -4.98 -4.43 -3.91
N ASP A 63 -5.43 -4.82 -2.73
CA ASP A 63 -6.48 -4.11 -2.00
C ASP A 63 -5.91 -2.85 -1.34
N VAL A 64 -6.67 -1.75 -1.41
CA VAL A 64 -6.35 -0.51 -0.68
C VAL A 64 -6.97 -0.58 0.71
N VAL A 65 -6.13 -0.51 1.75
CA VAL A 65 -6.54 -0.59 3.15
C VAL A 65 -6.34 0.75 3.84
N LYS A 66 -7.40 1.29 4.45
CA LYS A 66 -7.31 2.48 5.31
C LYS A 66 -6.78 2.10 6.69
N MET A 67 -5.69 2.73 7.09
CA MET A 67 -5.09 2.60 8.40
C MET A 67 -5.70 3.63 9.37
N ARG A 68 -5.81 3.24 10.64
CA ARG A 68 -6.38 4.06 11.72
C ARG A 68 -5.30 4.78 12.52
#